data_AF-A0AA40DUJ2-F1
#
_entry.id   AF-A0AA40DUJ2-F1
#
_cell.length_a   1.000
_cell.length_b   1.000
_cell.length_c   1.000
_cell.angle_alpha   90.00
_cell.angle_beta   90.00
_cell.angle_gamma   90.00
#
_symmetry.space_group_name_H-M   'P 1'
#
loop_
_entity.id
_entity.type
_entity.pdbx_description
1 polymer ?
#
loop_
_entity_poly.entity_id
_entity_poly.type
_entity_poly.pdbx_seq_one_letter_code
_entity_poly.pdbx_strand_id
1 'polypeptide(L)'
;MPSARELILQHSQNVRHNPKYISYTDKHWAQEYKPMQNLSVHSSIDHEGITHTTLESKSDIEHWWHTEISDIVLSAWAQYPAIVQTCHTKPLKDVDIPNNVDSTYGIYIGNQRFPVAIGKMKRNLINNRQYADKYECPQVFCWDGESLLILQFRARKAEHIRNADCPVDCWVIPANGSTCTLRYALYRLMVQGFRRCQAAAAAKPLSVGTLAEHGREFFTGQPIWSVDGQSSINHPEGYLRSVDGATGGLYWGHPMVEDIVWETGGFWE
;
A
#
# COMPACT_ATOMS: atom_id res chain seq x y z
N MET A 1 12.81 -11.19 -4.45
CA MET A 1 11.55 -10.43 -4.53
C MET A 1 11.86 -9.12 -5.22
N PRO A 2 10.97 -8.60 -6.09
CA PRO A 2 11.17 -7.28 -6.66
C PRO A 2 11.19 -6.24 -5.53
N SER A 3 12.12 -5.31 -5.62
CA SER A 3 12.25 -4.13 -4.76
C SER A 3 11.02 -3.23 -4.87
N ALA A 4 10.75 -2.43 -3.82
CA ALA A 4 10.98 -1.01 -4.03
C ALA A 4 10.36 -0.31 -5.24
N ARG A 5 11.26 0.51 -5.77
CA ARG A 5 11.44 0.87 -7.16
C ARG A 5 10.79 -0.06 -8.19
N GLU A 6 11.11 -1.36 -8.25
CA GLU A 6 10.61 -2.23 -9.33
C GLU A 6 9.08 -2.34 -9.32
N LEU A 7 8.48 -2.49 -8.15
CA LEU A 7 7.02 -2.58 -8.02
C LEU A 7 6.34 -1.22 -8.22
N ILE A 8 6.97 -0.14 -7.79
CA ILE A 8 6.50 1.23 -8.05
C ILE A 8 6.51 1.50 -9.56
N LEU A 9 7.58 1.14 -10.26
CA LEU A 9 7.77 1.38 -11.69
C LEU A 9 6.95 0.45 -12.61
N GLN A 10 6.45 -0.68 -12.10
CA GLN A 10 5.74 -1.67 -12.93
C GLN A 10 4.50 -1.13 -13.63
N HIS A 11 3.71 -0.28 -12.96
CA HIS A 11 2.47 0.22 -13.55
C HIS A 11 1.99 1.51 -12.85
N SER A 12 1.48 2.46 -13.63
CA SER A 12 1.00 3.76 -13.14
C SER A 12 -0.16 3.66 -12.14
N GLN A 13 -0.97 2.62 -12.26
CA GLN A 13 -2.05 2.29 -11.31
C GLN A 13 -1.67 1.19 -10.31
N ASN A 14 -0.60 0.44 -10.59
CA ASN A 14 -0.23 -0.80 -9.88
C ASN A 14 -1.42 -1.73 -9.56
N VAL A 15 -2.31 -1.93 -10.53
CA VAL A 15 -3.45 -2.84 -10.39
C VAL A 15 -2.97 -4.29 -10.35
N ARG A 16 -3.78 -5.16 -9.71
CA ARG A 16 -3.48 -6.55 -9.38
C ARG A 16 -2.67 -7.28 -10.47
N HIS A 17 -1.44 -7.66 -10.14
CA HIS A 17 -0.75 -8.75 -10.82
C HIS A 17 -0.75 -9.93 -9.84
N ASN A 18 -1.58 -10.95 -10.08
CA ASN A 18 -1.51 -12.22 -9.36
C ASN A 18 -0.25 -12.93 -9.87
N PRO A 19 0.84 -12.96 -9.11
CA PRO A 19 2.13 -13.20 -9.72
C PRO A 19 2.40 -14.68 -9.99
N LYS A 20 1.51 -15.61 -9.56
CA LYS A 20 1.66 -17.07 -9.71
C LYS A 20 3.05 -17.59 -9.30
N TYR A 21 3.82 -16.83 -8.51
CA TYR A 21 5.20 -17.18 -8.20
C TYR A 21 5.24 -18.39 -7.28
N ILE A 22 6.04 -19.37 -7.69
CA ILE A 22 6.53 -20.47 -6.89
C ILE A 22 8.04 -20.23 -6.81
N SER A 23 8.60 -20.19 -5.60
CA SER A 23 10.05 -20.27 -5.45
C SER A 23 10.41 -21.16 -4.26
N TYR A 24 11.28 -22.10 -4.52
CA TYR A 24 12.05 -22.82 -3.53
C TYR A 24 13.45 -22.24 -3.53
N THR A 25 13.99 -21.88 -2.37
CA THR A 25 15.44 -21.69 -2.25
C THR A 25 15.92 -22.21 -0.92
N ASP A 26 16.58 -23.36 -0.97
CA ASP A 26 17.64 -23.73 -0.04
C ASP A 26 18.90 -22.98 -0.47
N LYS A 27 19.56 -22.30 0.48
CA LYS A 27 20.69 -21.39 0.23
C LYS A 27 21.92 -21.90 0.96
N HIS A 28 22.62 -22.84 0.32
CA HIS A 28 23.86 -23.42 0.82
C HIS A 28 24.93 -22.38 1.23
N TRP A 29 24.98 -21.22 0.59
CA TRP A 29 25.94 -20.16 0.94
C TRP A 29 25.75 -19.59 2.35
N ALA A 30 24.56 -19.74 2.95
CA ALA A 30 24.31 -19.29 4.32
C ALA A 30 24.97 -20.21 5.38
N GLN A 31 25.40 -21.41 4.99
CA GLN A 31 26.05 -22.39 5.87
C GLN A 31 27.52 -22.05 6.18
N GLU A 32 28.11 -21.08 5.45
CA GLU A 32 29.51 -20.68 5.59
C GLU A 32 29.74 -19.58 6.65
N TYR A 33 28.67 -18.99 7.19
CA TYR A 33 28.76 -17.91 8.18
C TYR A 33 28.81 -18.47 9.60
N LYS A 34 29.70 -17.92 10.43
CA LYS A 34 29.77 -18.28 11.86
C LYS A 34 28.45 -17.90 12.56
N PRO A 35 27.90 -18.76 13.44
CA PRO A 35 26.64 -18.50 14.13
C PRO A 35 26.70 -17.20 14.94
N MET A 36 25.59 -16.46 14.98
CA MET A 36 25.44 -15.34 15.92
C MET A 36 25.55 -15.88 17.35
N GLN A 37 26.44 -15.30 18.15
CA GLN A 37 26.58 -15.60 19.57
C GLN A 37 26.07 -14.40 20.38
N ASN A 38 25.46 -14.66 21.55
CA ASN A 38 24.79 -13.66 22.42
C ASN A 38 23.47 -13.11 21.88
N LEU A 39 22.62 -13.98 21.35
CA LEU A 39 21.26 -13.64 20.92
C LEU A 39 20.24 -14.02 22.01
N SER A 40 19.41 -13.07 22.44
CA SER A 40 18.19 -13.38 23.20
C SER A 40 17.10 -13.77 22.22
N VAL A 41 16.82 -15.07 22.12
CA VAL A 41 15.81 -15.63 21.22
C VAL A 41 14.53 -15.89 22.02
N HIS A 42 13.45 -15.18 21.68
CA HIS A 42 12.13 -15.32 22.30
C HIS A 42 11.21 -16.31 21.58
N SER A 43 11.71 -16.96 20.52
CA SER A 43 11.09 -18.09 19.84
C SER A 43 11.80 -19.39 20.21
N SER A 44 11.05 -20.48 20.35
CA SER A 44 11.61 -21.83 20.56
C SER A 44 11.33 -22.71 19.35
N ILE A 45 12.17 -23.70 19.11
CA ILE A 45 11.94 -24.72 18.09
C ILE A 45 11.66 -26.02 18.83
N ASP A 46 10.53 -26.66 18.56
CA ASP A 46 10.24 -27.95 19.17
C ASP A 46 11.02 -29.10 18.51
N HIS A 47 10.81 -30.31 19.05
CA HIS A 47 11.46 -31.54 18.59
C HIS A 47 11.05 -31.94 17.15
N GLU A 48 10.01 -31.32 16.59
CA GLU A 48 9.56 -31.53 15.22
C GLU A 48 10.08 -30.45 14.25
N GLY A 49 10.86 -29.49 14.75
CA GLY A 49 11.40 -28.39 13.94
C GLY A 49 10.41 -27.24 13.73
N ILE A 50 9.30 -27.21 14.48
CA ILE A 50 8.30 -26.14 14.39
C ILE A 50 8.75 -24.97 15.26
N THR A 51 8.78 -23.77 14.67
CA THR A 51 9.10 -22.54 15.40
C THR A 51 7.87 -22.04 16.16
N HIS A 52 7.97 -22.02 17.48
CA HIS A 52 7.00 -21.47 18.42
C HIS A 52 7.38 -20.02 18.75
N THR A 53 6.46 -19.09 18.48
CA THR A 53 6.50 -17.73 19.03
C THR A 53 5.26 -17.59 19.90
N THR A 54 5.45 -17.33 21.19
CA THR A 54 4.36 -16.99 22.11
C THR A 54 3.97 -15.53 21.90
N LEU A 55 3.20 -15.25 20.84
CA LEU A 55 2.47 -13.98 20.69
C LEU A 55 1.26 -13.99 21.64
N GLU A 56 1.51 -13.90 22.94
CA GLU A 56 0.47 -14.03 23.97
C GLU A 56 -0.39 -12.78 24.09
N SER A 57 0.23 -11.61 23.96
CA SER A 57 -0.43 -10.32 24.07
C SER A 57 -0.55 -9.59 22.73
N LYS A 58 -1.44 -8.59 22.69
CA LYS A 58 -1.54 -7.66 21.55
C LYS A 58 -0.22 -6.94 21.29
N SER A 59 0.52 -6.60 22.34
CA SER A 59 1.80 -5.92 22.25
C SER A 59 2.85 -6.79 21.58
N ASP A 60 2.85 -8.10 21.83
CA ASP A 60 3.78 -9.03 21.18
C ASP A 60 3.49 -9.13 19.68
N ILE A 61 2.21 -9.21 19.31
CA ILE A 61 1.77 -9.24 17.90
C ILE A 61 2.21 -7.95 17.18
N GLU A 62 2.03 -6.80 17.82
CA GLU A 62 2.41 -5.50 17.28
C GLU A 62 3.94 -5.38 17.15
N HIS A 63 4.69 -5.77 18.18
CA HIS A 63 6.15 -5.73 18.18
C HIS A 63 6.74 -6.65 17.10
N TRP A 64 6.21 -7.87 16.97
CA TRP A 64 6.59 -8.79 15.91
C TRP A 64 6.29 -8.22 14.53
N TRP A 65 5.09 -7.64 14.34
CA TRP A 65 4.73 -7.00 13.07
C TRP A 65 5.72 -5.91 12.70
N HIS A 66 6.10 -5.06 13.65
CA HIS A 66 7.03 -3.97 13.37
C HIS A 66 8.41 -4.50 12.98
N THR A 67 8.97 -5.36 13.81
CA THR A 67 10.33 -5.91 13.65
C THR A 67 10.45 -6.74 12.37
N GLU A 68 9.48 -7.63 12.12
CA GLU A 68 9.59 -8.59 11.03
C GLU A 68 9.00 -8.10 9.73
N ILE A 69 8.08 -7.13 9.74
CA ILE A 69 7.34 -6.73 8.54
C ILE A 69 7.48 -5.24 8.26
N SER A 70 7.00 -4.38 9.16
CA SER A 70 6.91 -2.94 8.94
C SER A 70 8.26 -2.31 8.68
N ASP A 71 9.23 -2.49 9.58
CA ASP A 71 10.50 -1.76 9.56
C ASP A 71 11.36 -2.18 8.35
N ILE A 72 11.29 -3.46 8.00
CA ILE A 72 11.94 -4.01 6.80
C ILE A 72 11.29 -3.41 5.55
N VAL A 73 9.96 -3.34 5.48
CA VAL A 73 9.26 -2.71 4.35
C VAL A 73 9.62 -1.23 4.27
N LEU A 74 9.58 -0.49 5.39
CA LEU A 74 9.91 0.94 5.46
C LEU A 74 11.35 1.24 5.02
N SER A 75 12.31 0.37 5.34
CA SER A 75 13.68 0.52 4.87
C SER A 75 13.79 0.56 3.34
N ALA A 76 12.90 -0.15 2.64
CA ALA A 76 12.83 -0.13 1.18
C ALA A 76 12.21 1.17 0.63
N TRP A 77 11.42 1.89 1.44
CA TRP A 77 10.83 3.19 1.08
C TRP A 77 11.75 4.37 1.40
N ALA A 78 12.86 4.18 2.10
CA ALA A 78 13.76 5.27 2.53
C ALA A 78 14.27 6.14 1.37
N GLN A 79 14.39 5.59 0.16
CA GLN A 79 14.86 6.30 -1.05
C GLN A 79 13.77 6.48 -2.11
N TYR A 80 12.57 5.93 -1.92
CA TYR A 80 11.55 5.85 -2.96
C TYR A 80 10.11 5.99 -2.43
N PRO A 81 9.53 7.19 -2.42
CA PRO A 81 9.73 8.25 -1.42
C PRO A 81 9.65 7.80 0.06
N ALA A 82 10.21 8.60 0.97
CA ALA A 82 10.18 8.32 2.40
C ALA A 82 8.74 8.26 2.96
N ILE A 83 8.35 7.07 3.44
CA ILE A 83 7.11 6.86 4.19
C ILE A 83 7.43 6.83 5.68
N VAL A 84 6.60 7.52 6.46
CA VAL A 84 6.68 7.56 7.92
C VAL A 84 5.57 6.71 8.52
N GLN A 85 5.95 5.82 9.43
CA GLN A 85 5.02 5.06 10.24
C GLN A 85 4.81 5.77 11.58
N THR A 86 3.57 5.80 12.05
CA THR A 86 3.23 6.25 13.40
C THR A 86 2.28 5.26 14.06
N CYS A 87 2.54 4.91 15.32
CA CYS A 87 1.67 4.04 16.10
C CYS A 87 0.56 4.83 16.80
N HIS A 88 -0.58 4.18 17.05
CA HIS A 88 -1.66 4.65 17.92
C HIS A 88 -2.12 6.09 17.67
N THR A 89 -2.06 6.54 16.41
CA THR A 89 -2.32 7.93 16.02
C THR A 89 -3.80 8.13 15.68
N LYS A 90 -4.38 9.26 16.06
CA LYS A 90 -5.73 9.68 15.64
C LYS A 90 -5.78 9.99 14.13
N PRO A 91 -6.97 10.03 13.52
CA PRO A 91 -7.13 10.58 12.17
C PRO A 91 -6.61 12.01 12.09
N LEU A 92 -6.22 12.44 10.89
CA LEU A 92 -5.77 13.82 10.66
C LEU A 92 -6.90 14.84 10.85
N LYS A 93 -8.15 14.42 10.66
CA LYS A 93 -9.33 15.24 10.94
C LYS A 93 -9.69 15.11 12.41
N ASP A 94 -10.15 16.21 13.00
CA ASP A 94 -10.69 16.23 14.35
C ASP A 94 -12.04 15.51 14.39
N VAL A 95 -11.99 14.19 14.46
CA VAL A 95 -13.16 13.31 14.45
C VAL A 95 -13.06 12.38 15.64
N ASP A 96 -14.14 12.34 16.42
CA ASP A 96 -14.24 11.42 17.54
C ASP A 96 -14.28 9.97 17.04
N ILE A 97 -13.34 9.17 17.53
CA ILE A 97 -13.27 7.73 17.27
C ILE A 97 -12.99 7.01 18.59
N PRO A 98 -13.63 5.85 18.83
CA PRO A 98 -13.53 5.17 20.11
C PRO A 98 -12.13 4.61 20.37
N ASN A 99 -11.35 4.31 19.33
CA ASN A 99 -10.00 3.75 19.45
C ASN A 99 -9.14 4.13 18.22
N ASN A 100 -7.85 4.42 18.42
CA ASN A 100 -6.92 4.73 17.31
C ASN A 100 -6.47 3.48 16.56
N VAL A 101 -6.13 3.60 15.28
CA VAL A 101 -5.43 2.52 14.54
C VAL A 101 -4.07 2.26 15.16
N ASP A 102 -3.62 1.01 15.12
CA ASP A 102 -2.37 0.61 15.76
C ASP A 102 -1.18 1.08 14.93
N SER A 103 -1.34 1.18 13.61
CA SER A 103 -0.31 1.71 12.70
C SER A 103 -0.91 2.57 11.60
N THR A 104 -0.29 3.73 11.35
CA THR A 104 -0.56 4.58 10.19
C THR A 104 0.74 4.76 9.42
N TYR A 105 0.72 4.39 8.14
CA TYR A 105 1.79 4.67 7.19
C TYR A 105 1.37 5.90 6.40
N GLY A 106 2.22 6.92 6.34
CA GLY A 106 1.89 8.16 5.64
C GLY A 106 3.08 8.78 4.94
N ILE A 107 2.77 9.55 3.90
CA ILE A 107 3.75 10.32 3.13
C ILE A 107 3.49 11.81 3.35
N TYR A 108 4.56 12.60 3.38
CA TYR A 108 4.48 14.05 3.35
C TYR A 108 4.65 14.54 1.92
N ILE A 109 3.69 15.33 1.44
CA ILE A 109 3.78 16.01 0.15
C ILE A 109 3.61 17.50 0.44
N GLY A 110 4.70 18.25 0.30
CA GLY A 110 4.81 19.58 0.92
C GLY A 110 4.64 19.48 2.43
N ASN A 111 3.83 20.36 3.01
CA ASN A 111 3.56 20.39 4.46
C ASN A 111 2.37 19.50 4.87
N GLN A 112 1.78 18.75 3.94
CA GLN A 112 0.59 17.95 4.19
C GLN A 112 0.93 16.46 4.28
N ARG A 113 0.49 15.81 5.35
CA ARG A 113 0.56 14.36 5.51
C ARG A 113 -0.64 13.70 4.83
N PHE A 114 -0.38 12.67 4.03
CA PHE A 114 -1.41 11.82 3.44
C PHE A 114 -1.28 10.40 4.00
N PRO A 115 -2.38 9.78 4.46
CA PRO A 115 -2.34 8.39 4.91
C PRO A 115 -2.18 7.50 3.69
N VAL A 116 -1.14 6.66 3.66
CA VAL A 116 -0.87 5.68 2.59
C VAL A 116 -1.60 4.37 2.90
N ALA A 117 -1.46 3.86 4.11
CA ALA A 117 -2.14 2.65 4.60
C ALA A 117 -2.38 2.76 6.11
N ILE A 118 -3.41 2.08 6.61
CA ILE A 118 -3.71 1.97 8.04
C ILE A 118 -3.85 0.52 8.47
N GLY A 119 -3.45 0.21 9.70
CA GLY A 119 -3.37 -1.14 10.23
C GLY A 119 -3.90 -1.31 11.63
N LYS A 120 -4.48 -2.48 11.90
CA LYS A 120 -4.89 -2.93 13.23
C LYS A 120 -4.23 -4.26 13.58
N MET A 121 -3.75 -4.39 14.81
CA MET A 121 -3.15 -5.61 15.33
C MET A 121 -4.14 -6.22 16.33
N LYS A 122 -5.03 -7.09 15.85
CA LYS A 122 -6.12 -7.66 16.65
C LYS A 122 -6.55 -9.02 16.12
N ARG A 123 -6.86 -9.92 17.05
CA ARG A 123 -7.48 -11.23 16.79
C ARG A 123 -8.95 -11.19 16.34
N ASN A 124 -9.54 -10.00 16.16
CA ASN A 124 -10.94 -9.83 15.76
C ASN A 124 -11.09 -8.71 14.72
N LEU A 125 -11.84 -9.01 13.65
CA LEU A 125 -12.12 -8.12 12.53
C LEU A 125 -13.17 -7.06 12.89
N ILE A 126 -12.80 -6.06 13.69
CA ILE A 126 -13.74 -5.04 14.15
C ILE A 126 -13.76 -3.84 13.18
N ASN A 127 -14.86 -3.72 12.44
CA ASN A 127 -15.32 -2.52 11.72
C ASN A 127 -14.25 -1.74 10.92
N ASN A 128 -13.48 -2.44 10.08
CA ASN A 128 -12.43 -1.84 9.25
C ASN A 128 -12.95 -0.75 8.29
N ARG A 129 -14.24 -0.78 7.90
CA ARG A 129 -14.88 0.27 7.09
C ARG A 129 -14.95 1.60 7.84
N GLN A 130 -15.26 1.59 9.14
CA GLN A 130 -15.25 2.81 9.95
C GLN A 130 -13.86 3.42 10.01
N TYR A 131 -12.81 2.61 10.20
CA TYR A 131 -11.43 3.11 10.17
C TYR A 131 -11.06 3.68 8.80
N ALA A 132 -11.38 2.97 7.72
CA ALA A 132 -11.13 3.44 6.36
C ALA A 132 -11.77 4.81 6.09
N ASP A 133 -13.02 5.00 6.53
CA ASP A 133 -13.75 6.27 6.40
C ASP A 133 -13.12 7.38 7.24
N LYS A 134 -12.91 7.12 8.54
CA LYS A 134 -12.45 8.14 9.49
C LYS A 134 -11.03 8.63 9.19
N TYR A 135 -10.15 7.73 8.76
CA TYR A 135 -8.78 8.06 8.36
C TYR A 135 -8.69 8.46 6.88
N GLU A 136 -9.79 8.43 6.12
CA GLU A 136 -9.81 8.67 4.68
C GLU A 136 -8.72 7.85 3.96
N CYS A 137 -8.65 6.57 4.30
CA CYS A 137 -7.65 5.63 3.81
C CYS A 137 -8.34 4.34 3.35
N PRO A 138 -8.52 4.13 2.03
CA PRO A 138 -9.11 2.92 1.50
C PRO A 138 -8.16 1.72 1.57
N GLN A 139 -6.87 1.92 1.85
CA GLN A 139 -5.87 0.85 2.02
C GLN A 139 -5.76 0.44 3.49
N VAL A 140 -6.43 -0.65 3.87
CA VAL A 140 -6.49 -1.12 5.26
C VAL A 140 -5.90 -2.52 5.37
N PHE A 141 -5.22 -2.80 6.48
CA PHE A 141 -4.86 -4.16 6.85
C PHE A 141 -5.18 -4.49 8.31
N CYS A 142 -5.30 -5.77 8.61
CA CYS A 142 -5.44 -6.30 9.96
C CYS A 142 -4.55 -7.53 10.11
N TRP A 143 -3.80 -7.58 11.21
CA TRP A 143 -2.94 -8.70 11.55
C TRP A 143 -3.35 -9.26 12.92
N ASP A 144 -3.58 -10.57 13.00
CA ASP A 144 -3.99 -11.25 14.24
C ASP A 144 -2.89 -12.12 14.87
N GLY A 145 -1.72 -12.22 14.22
CA GLY A 145 -0.63 -13.13 14.61
C GLY A 145 -0.56 -14.39 13.75
N GLU A 146 -1.59 -14.71 12.98
CA GLU A 146 -1.69 -15.91 12.15
C GLU A 146 -2.00 -15.58 10.68
N SER A 147 -2.84 -14.58 10.42
CA SER A 147 -3.31 -14.17 9.10
C SER A 147 -3.34 -12.65 8.97
N LEU A 148 -2.85 -12.19 7.82
CA LEU A 148 -2.95 -10.81 7.38
C LEU A 148 -4.17 -10.66 6.48
N LEU A 149 -5.15 -9.91 6.96
CA LEU A 149 -6.25 -9.40 6.15
C LEU A 149 -5.83 -8.09 5.49
N ILE A 150 -5.97 -7.98 4.18
CA ILE A 150 -5.88 -6.71 3.45
C ILE A 150 -7.25 -6.39 2.86
N LEU A 151 -7.70 -5.16 3.05
CA LEU A 151 -8.92 -4.62 2.48
C LEU A 151 -8.60 -3.38 1.65
N GLN A 152 -9.16 -3.31 0.44
CA GLN A 152 -9.11 -2.11 -0.37
C GLN A 152 -10.50 -1.68 -0.80
N PHE A 153 -10.93 -0.53 -0.28
CA PHE A 153 -12.22 0.06 -0.62
C PHE A 153 -12.12 0.78 -1.96
N ARG A 154 -12.83 0.28 -2.98
CA ARG A 154 -12.85 0.86 -4.34
C ARG A 154 -13.79 2.05 -4.44
N ALA A 155 -13.62 2.99 -3.52
CA ALA A 155 -14.44 4.19 -3.42
C ALA A 155 -14.01 5.21 -4.48
N ARG A 156 -15.00 5.83 -5.16
CA ARG A 156 -14.75 6.95 -6.09
C ARG A 156 -14.50 8.27 -5.37
N LYS A 157 -15.14 8.46 -4.21
CA LYS A 157 -14.97 9.61 -3.30
C LYS A 157 -14.74 9.08 -1.89
N ALA A 158 -14.09 9.85 -1.02
CA ALA A 158 -13.85 9.45 0.37
C ALA A 158 -15.15 9.04 1.09
N GLU A 159 -16.23 9.83 0.92
CA GLU A 159 -17.55 9.57 1.51
C GLU A 159 -18.18 8.24 1.07
N HIS A 160 -17.87 7.76 -0.14
CA HIS A 160 -18.42 6.51 -0.65
C HIS A 160 -17.89 5.28 0.11
N ILE A 161 -16.81 5.40 0.91
CA ILE A 161 -16.35 4.30 1.78
C ILE A 161 -17.45 3.87 2.75
N ARG A 162 -18.33 4.78 3.18
CA ARG A 162 -19.42 4.46 4.10
C ARG A 162 -20.51 3.60 3.48
N ASN A 163 -20.64 3.65 2.16
CA ASN A 163 -21.75 3.02 1.48
C ASN A 163 -21.62 1.49 1.57
N ALA A 164 -22.72 0.82 1.88
CA ALA A 164 -22.75 -0.64 2.01
C ALA A 164 -22.42 -1.35 0.69
N ASP A 165 -22.71 -0.72 -0.44
CA ASP A 165 -22.46 -1.20 -1.80
C ASP A 165 -21.06 -0.82 -2.34
N CYS A 166 -20.26 -0.09 -1.57
CA CYS A 166 -18.89 0.21 -1.97
C CYS A 166 -18.09 -1.09 -2.12
N PRO A 167 -17.56 -1.40 -3.32
CA PRO A 167 -16.83 -2.65 -3.55
C PRO A 167 -15.55 -2.69 -2.71
N VAL A 168 -15.26 -3.85 -2.13
CA VAL A 168 -14.07 -4.07 -1.31
C VAL A 168 -13.30 -5.26 -1.86
N ASP A 169 -12.06 -5.01 -2.25
CA ASP A 169 -11.12 -6.09 -2.50
C ASP A 169 -10.60 -6.63 -1.17
N CYS A 170 -10.54 -7.95 -1.03
CA CYS A 170 -10.18 -8.62 0.21
C CYS A 170 -9.16 -9.73 -0.07
N TRP A 171 -8.09 -9.75 0.72
CA TRP A 171 -7.09 -10.82 0.72
C TRP A 171 -6.86 -11.29 2.14
N VAL A 172 -6.84 -12.61 2.33
CA VAL A 172 -6.43 -13.24 3.58
C VAL A 172 -5.15 -14.01 3.30
N ILE A 173 -4.08 -13.65 3.99
CA ILE A 173 -2.72 -14.14 3.73
C ILE A 173 -2.21 -14.78 5.02
N PRO A 174 -2.13 -16.11 5.11
CA PRO A 174 -1.62 -16.77 6.30
C PRO A 174 -0.11 -16.51 6.46
N ALA A 175 0.35 -16.46 7.70
CA ALA A 175 1.75 -16.30 8.07
C ALA A 175 2.62 -17.40 7.46
N ASN A 176 2.07 -18.62 7.47
CA ASN A 176 2.71 -19.85 7.06
C ASN A 176 1.96 -20.48 5.89
N GLY A 177 2.68 -21.13 4.98
CA GLY A 177 2.08 -21.83 3.84
C GLY A 177 1.53 -20.93 2.73
N SER A 178 1.66 -19.61 2.83
CA SER A 178 1.31 -18.66 1.76
C SER A 178 2.47 -18.49 0.77
N THR A 179 2.15 -18.43 -0.53
CA THR A 179 3.10 -18.01 -1.58
C THR A 179 3.32 -16.49 -1.60
N CYS A 180 2.40 -15.72 -1.02
CA CYS A 180 2.52 -14.29 -0.82
C CYS A 180 3.05 -14.03 0.59
N THR A 181 4.24 -13.44 0.71
CA THR A 181 4.77 -13.08 2.03
C THR A 181 4.07 -11.85 2.58
N LEU A 182 3.96 -11.76 3.91
CA LEU A 182 3.35 -10.61 4.59
C LEU A 182 4.06 -9.29 4.23
N ARG A 183 5.39 -9.32 4.11
CA ARG A 183 6.21 -8.19 3.64
C ARG A 183 5.79 -7.74 2.24
N TYR A 184 5.70 -8.67 1.30
CA TYR A 184 5.28 -8.36 -0.07
C TYR A 184 3.85 -7.82 -0.12
N ALA A 185 2.96 -8.36 0.69
CA ALA A 185 1.57 -7.92 0.78
C ALA A 185 1.45 -6.47 1.29
N LEU A 186 2.11 -6.16 2.42
CA LEU A 186 2.18 -4.79 2.94
C LEU A 186 2.83 -3.86 1.92
N TYR A 187 3.90 -4.31 1.28
CA TYR A 187 4.59 -3.55 0.27
C TYR A 187 3.65 -3.15 -0.89
N ARG A 188 2.91 -4.11 -1.48
CA ARG A 188 1.94 -3.83 -2.56
C ARG A 188 0.82 -2.89 -2.12
N LEU A 189 0.31 -3.07 -0.89
CA LEU A 189 -0.70 -2.20 -0.31
C LEU A 189 -0.21 -0.75 -0.21
N MET A 190 1.02 -0.56 0.27
CA MET A 190 1.65 0.75 0.40
C MET A 190 1.91 1.41 -0.96
N VAL A 191 2.31 0.66 -1.99
CA VAL A 191 2.46 1.24 -3.33
C VAL A 191 1.14 1.78 -3.86
N GLN A 192 0.06 1.04 -3.71
CA GLN A 192 -1.26 1.49 -4.17
C GLN A 192 -1.74 2.72 -3.38
N GLY A 193 -1.52 2.73 -2.07
CA GLY A 193 -1.78 3.90 -1.23
C GLY A 193 -0.97 5.13 -1.62
N PHE A 194 0.31 4.94 -1.92
CA PHE A 194 1.20 6.01 -2.39
C PHE A 194 0.70 6.60 -3.73
N ARG A 195 0.34 5.77 -4.71
CA ARG A 195 -0.16 6.26 -6.01
C ARG A 195 -1.41 7.13 -5.87
N ARG A 196 -2.31 6.75 -4.97
CA ARG A 196 -3.45 7.59 -4.59
C ARG A 196 -2.99 8.93 -4.02
N CYS A 197 -2.09 8.94 -3.04
CA CYS A 197 -1.59 10.16 -2.42
C CYS A 197 -0.90 11.09 -3.44
N GLN A 198 -0.07 10.50 -4.30
CA GLN A 198 0.65 11.20 -5.36
C GLN A 198 -0.30 11.95 -6.29
N ALA A 199 -1.37 11.28 -6.75
CA ALA A 199 -2.39 11.89 -7.59
C ALA A 199 -3.31 12.85 -6.83
N ALA A 200 -3.54 12.62 -5.53
CA ALA A 200 -4.34 13.52 -4.71
C ALA A 200 -3.68 14.90 -4.57
N ALA A 201 -2.35 14.93 -4.47
CA ALA A 201 -1.54 16.15 -4.35
C ALA A 201 -1.20 16.82 -5.70
N ALA A 202 -1.54 16.18 -6.82
CA ALA A 202 -1.29 16.73 -8.15
C ALA A 202 -2.14 17.98 -8.44
N ALA A 203 -1.64 18.83 -9.34
CA ALA A 203 -2.41 19.96 -9.86
C ALA A 203 -3.68 19.47 -10.57
N LYS A 204 -4.78 20.22 -10.43
CA LYS A 204 -6.09 19.92 -11.01
C LYS A 204 -6.72 21.18 -11.62
N PRO A 205 -7.49 21.06 -12.72
CA PRO A 205 -7.69 19.84 -13.50
C PRO A 205 -6.48 19.52 -14.37
N LEU A 206 -6.18 18.23 -14.56
CA LEU A 206 -5.26 17.74 -15.59
C LEU A 206 -5.93 17.84 -16.97
N SER A 207 -5.23 18.39 -17.95
CA SER A 207 -5.65 18.38 -19.37
C SER A 207 -4.69 17.54 -20.19
N VAL A 208 -5.21 16.56 -20.93
CA VAL A 208 -4.45 15.66 -21.81
C VAL A 208 -5.14 15.64 -23.16
N GLY A 209 -4.39 15.89 -24.24
CA GLY A 209 -4.97 16.07 -25.57
C GLY A 209 -6.04 17.16 -25.58
N THR A 210 -7.25 16.84 -26.05
CA THR A 210 -8.36 17.81 -26.07
C THR A 210 -9.26 17.77 -24.83
N LEU A 211 -8.98 16.87 -23.88
CA LEU A 211 -9.85 16.60 -22.75
C LEU A 211 -9.26 17.13 -21.44
N ALA A 212 -10.13 17.65 -20.59
CA ALA A 212 -9.84 17.91 -19.18
C ALA A 212 -10.41 16.79 -18.32
N GLU A 213 -9.69 16.39 -17.27
CA GLU A 213 -10.19 15.39 -16.34
C GLU A 213 -11.46 15.88 -15.64
N HIS A 214 -12.46 15.01 -15.53
CA HIS A 214 -13.70 15.29 -14.81
C HIS A 214 -13.53 15.13 -13.28
N GLY A 215 -12.59 14.28 -12.88
CA GLY A 215 -12.27 14.00 -11.49
C GLY A 215 -11.26 12.86 -11.39
N ARG A 216 -11.02 12.37 -10.17
CA ARG A 216 -10.14 11.21 -9.94
C ARG A 216 -10.81 10.20 -9.02
N GLU A 217 -10.55 8.93 -9.25
CA GLU A 217 -10.95 7.87 -8.33
C GLU A 217 -10.23 8.06 -7.00
N PHE A 218 -10.98 8.09 -5.90
CA PHE A 218 -10.38 8.23 -4.58
C PHE A 218 -9.44 7.07 -4.24
N PHE A 219 -9.73 5.82 -4.62
CA PHE A 219 -8.90 4.69 -4.18
C PHE A 219 -7.55 4.54 -4.91
N THR A 220 -7.46 4.92 -6.17
CA THR A 220 -6.26 4.80 -7.03
C THR A 220 -5.60 6.13 -7.35
N GLY A 221 -6.37 7.23 -7.28
CA GLY A 221 -5.97 8.50 -7.85
C GLY A 221 -6.03 8.56 -9.37
N GLN A 222 -6.65 7.58 -10.04
CA GLN A 222 -6.73 7.56 -11.50
C GLN A 222 -7.69 8.64 -12.02
N PRO A 223 -7.28 9.44 -13.02
CA PRO A 223 -8.18 10.37 -13.72
C PRO A 223 -9.39 9.69 -14.34
N ILE A 224 -10.53 10.36 -14.22
CA ILE A 224 -11.81 10.01 -14.83
C ILE A 224 -12.06 11.02 -15.94
N TRP A 225 -12.19 10.52 -17.15
CA TRP A 225 -12.51 11.29 -18.35
C TRP A 225 -14.00 11.21 -18.61
N SER A 226 -14.61 12.29 -19.08
CA SER A 226 -16.02 12.28 -19.49
C SER A 226 -16.19 12.81 -20.90
N VAL A 227 -16.82 12.01 -21.75
CA VAL A 227 -17.18 12.36 -23.14
C VAL A 227 -18.64 11.97 -23.32
N ASP A 228 -19.47 12.90 -23.79
CA ASP A 228 -20.91 12.69 -24.05
C ASP A 228 -21.68 12.06 -22.88
N GLY A 229 -21.32 12.43 -21.64
CA GLY A 229 -21.95 11.91 -20.41
C GLY A 229 -21.48 10.51 -19.99
N GLN A 230 -20.64 9.85 -20.78
CA GLN A 230 -20.01 8.58 -20.38
C GLN A 230 -18.70 8.87 -19.65
N SER A 231 -18.48 8.19 -18.52
CA SER A 231 -17.24 8.28 -17.75
C SER A 231 -16.34 7.07 -18.02
N SER A 232 -15.04 7.32 -18.26
CA SER A 232 -14.04 6.29 -18.48
C SER A 232 -12.77 6.59 -17.69
N ILE A 233 -12.10 5.54 -17.21
CA ILE A 233 -10.78 5.62 -16.58
C ILE A 233 -9.63 5.52 -17.61
N ASN A 234 -9.93 5.01 -18.81
CA ASN A 234 -9.02 5.02 -19.95
C ASN A 234 -9.23 6.30 -20.74
N HIS A 235 -8.13 6.93 -21.19
CA HIS A 235 -8.22 8.15 -21.97
C HIS A 235 -8.88 7.86 -23.33
N PRO A 236 -9.98 8.54 -23.69
CA PRO A 236 -10.71 8.30 -24.94
C PRO A 236 -9.87 8.48 -26.20
N GLU A 237 -8.93 9.40 -26.17
CA GLU A 237 -8.01 9.70 -27.29
C GLU A 237 -6.78 8.78 -27.34
N GLY A 238 -6.75 7.67 -26.59
CA GLY A 238 -5.66 6.68 -26.70
C GLY A 238 -4.37 7.00 -25.94
N TYR A 239 -4.34 8.08 -25.14
CA TYR A 239 -3.21 8.36 -24.25
C TYR A 239 -3.06 7.28 -23.19
N LEU A 240 -1.80 6.92 -22.93
CA LEU A 240 -1.42 5.93 -21.92
C LEU A 240 -0.73 6.62 -20.76
N ARG A 241 -1.17 6.27 -19.55
CA ARG A 241 -0.60 6.77 -18.30
C ARG A 241 0.57 5.90 -17.87
N SER A 242 1.75 6.48 -17.76
CA SER A 242 2.99 5.81 -17.39
C SER A 242 3.67 6.47 -16.19
N VAL A 243 4.67 5.77 -15.65
CA VAL A 243 5.53 6.25 -14.58
C VAL A 243 6.89 6.53 -15.17
N ASP A 244 7.44 7.69 -14.87
CA ASP A 244 8.82 8.00 -15.23
C ASP A 244 9.81 7.26 -14.32
N GLY A 245 10.77 6.58 -14.95
CA GLY A 245 11.74 5.71 -14.29
C GLY A 245 12.80 6.42 -13.46
N ALA A 246 13.02 7.71 -13.72
CA ALA A 246 14.02 8.53 -13.06
C ALA A 246 13.43 9.32 -11.88
N THR A 247 12.22 9.85 -12.04
CA THR A 247 11.60 10.76 -11.07
C THR A 247 10.44 10.15 -10.31
N GLY A 248 9.85 9.05 -10.80
CA GLY A 248 8.61 8.48 -10.26
C GLY A 248 7.35 9.27 -10.55
N GLY A 249 7.47 10.39 -11.27
CA GLY A 249 6.36 11.20 -11.73
C GLY A 249 5.45 10.41 -12.67
N LEU A 250 4.18 10.78 -12.69
CA LEU A 250 3.20 10.20 -13.58
C LEU A 250 3.04 11.12 -14.79
N TYR A 251 3.01 10.53 -15.98
CA TYR A 251 2.79 11.26 -17.21
C TYR A 251 1.85 10.48 -18.14
N TRP A 252 1.27 11.20 -19.09
CA TRP A 252 0.45 10.67 -20.16
C TRP A 252 1.20 10.86 -21.47
N GLY A 253 1.29 9.80 -22.28
CA GLY A 253 1.90 9.85 -23.60
C GLY A 253 1.00 9.20 -24.65
N HIS A 254 1.09 9.66 -25.89
CA HIS A 254 0.36 9.08 -27.01
C HIS A 254 1.31 8.25 -27.89
N PRO A 255 0.97 7.01 -28.29
CA PRO A 255 1.87 6.16 -29.07
C PRO A 255 2.10 6.66 -30.51
N MET A 256 1.22 7.50 -31.04
CA MET A 256 1.29 7.99 -32.43
C MET A 256 1.66 9.48 -32.54
N VAL A 257 1.79 10.19 -31.42
CA VAL A 257 2.08 11.64 -31.40
C VAL A 257 3.13 11.88 -30.32
N GLU A 258 4.16 12.66 -30.63
CA GLU A 258 5.13 13.12 -29.62
C GLU A 258 4.51 14.20 -28.74
N ASP A 259 3.58 13.78 -27.89
CA ASP A 259 2.98 14.60 -26.84
C ASP A 259 3.10 13.88 -25.49
N ILE A 260 3.64 14.59 -24.51
CA ILE A 260 3.83 14.12 -23.14
C ILE A 260 3.27 15.18 -22.19
N VAL A 261 2.31 14.75 -21.39
CA VAL A 261 1.68 15.59 -20.37
C VAL A 261 2.00 15.04 -18.99
N TRP A 262 2.66 15.85 -18.16
CA TRP A 262 2.95 15.48 -16.78
C TRP A 262 1.72 15.65 -15.90
N GLU A 263 1.33 14.56 -15.22
CA GLU A 263 0.27 14.58 -14.21
C GLU A 263 0.81 14.96 -12.84
N THR A 264 1.98 14.45 -12.47
CA THR A 264 2.61 14.70 -11.16
C THR A 264 4.09 15.05 -11.31
N GLY A 265 4.63 15.79 -10.34
CA GLY A 265 6.07 16.02 -10.24
C GLY A 265 6.84 14.76 -9.84
N GLY A 266 8.18 14.89 -9.77
CA GLY A 266 9.05 13.85 -9.24
C GLY A 266 8.89 13.66 -7.73
N PHE A 267 9.05 12.42 -7.27
CA PHE A 267 8.95 12.02 -5.85
C PHE A 267 10.20 11.30 -5.37
N TRP A 268 11.18 11.13 -6.24
CA TRP A 268 12.45 10.49 -5.94
C TRP A 268 13.44 11.59 -5.60
N GLU A 269 14.35 11.31 -4.68
CA GLU A 269 15.53 12.15 -4.42
C GLU A 269 16.75 11.57 -5.11
#